data_AF-A0A3T4A6X0-F1
#
_entry.id   AF-A0A3T4A6X0-F1
#
_cell.length_a   1.000
_cell.length_b   1.000
_cell.length_c   1.000
_cell.angle_alpha   90.00
_cell.angle_beta   90.00
_cell.angle_gamma   90.00
#
_symmetry.space_group_name_H-M   'P 1'
#
loop_
_entity.id
_entity.type
_entity.pdbx_description
1 polymer ?
#
loop_
_entity_poly.entity_id
_entity_poly.type
_entity_poly.pdbx_seq_one_letter_code
_entity_poly.pdbx_strand_id
1 'polypeptide(L)' 'MLRWQPGATLLTDFDIKIGRLSASVRKKTLTQSDIERACSDADDAVYRMMRKDQHDQRKRSANRR' A
#
# COMPACT_ATOMS: atom_id res chain seq x y z
N MET A 1 12.03 -22.76 -17.36
CA MET A 1 10.71 -22.23 -16.92
C MET A 1 10.32 -22.93 -15.64
N LEU A 2 10.07 -22.19 -14.56
CA LEU A 2 9.53 -22.75 -13.33
C LEU A 2 8.17 -23.39 -13.65
N ARG A 3 8.08 -24.72 -13.57
CA ARG A 3 6.80 -25.43 -13.69
C ARG A 3 6.03 -25.22 -12.40
N TRP A 4 4.83 -24.68 -12.49
CA TRP A 4 3.92 -24.63 -11.36
C TRP A 4 3.68 -26.05 -10.81
N GLN A 5 3.71 -26.19 -9.49
CA GLN A 5 3.44 -27.43 -8.77
C GLN A 5 2.20 -27.25 -7.87
N PRO A 6 1.37 -28.28 -7.69
CA PRO A 6 0.27 -28.24 -6.73
C PRO A 6 0.75 -27.83 -5.33
N GLY A 7 0.04 -26.88 -4.70
CA GLY A 7 0.40 -26.31 -3.39
C GLY A 7 1.34 -25.11 -3.46
N ALA A 8 1.92 -24.78 -4.63
CA ALA A 8 2.68 -23.55 -4.80
C ALA A 8 1.72 -22.36 -4.96
N THR A 9 1.86 -21.38 -4.07
CA THR A 9 1.18 -20.08 -4.15
C THR A 9 1.67 -19.33 -5.39
N LEU A 10 0.86 -19.33 -6.44
CA LEU A 10 1.14 -18.64 -7.71
C LEU A 10 1.14 -17.13 -7.59
N LEU A 11 0.30 -16.60 -6.71
CA LEU A 11 0.09 -15.18 -6.50
C LEU A 11 0.27 -14.87 -5.03
N THR A 12 1.16 -13.95 -4.73
CA THR A 12 1.31 -13.41 -3.39
C THR A 12 0.09 -12.56 -3.02
N ASP A 13 -0.06 -12.25 -1.74
CA ASP A 13 -1.06 -11.29 -1.28
C ASP A 13 -0.92 -9.93 -1.97
N PHE A 14 0.29 -9.55 -2.36
CA PHE A 14 0.54 -8.32 -3.11
C PHE A 14 -0.08 -8.40 -4.51
N ASP A 15 0.15 -9.49 -5.24
CA ASP A 15 -0.40 -9.70 -6.58
C ASP A 15 -1.95 -9.66 -6.55
N ILE A 16 -2.55 -10.29 -5.54
CA ILE A 16 -4.01 -10.30 -5.34
C ILE A 16 -4.55 -8.87 -5.08
N LYS A 17 -3.84 -8.09 -4.26
CA LYS A 17 -4.24 -6.69 -3.97
C LYS A 17 -4.16 -5.82 -5.22
N ILE A 18 -3.11 -5.95 -6.03
CA ILE A 18 -2.98 -5.26 -7.31
C ILE A 18 -4.12 -5.65 -8.26
N GLY A 19 -4.41 -6.95 -8.39
CA GLY A 19 -5.52 -7.43 -9.21
C GLY A 19 -6.88 -6.85 -8.80
N ARG A 20 -7.15 -6.78 -7.48
CA ARG A 20 -8.38 -6.15 -6.95
C ARG A 20 -8.44 -4.65 -7.24
N LEU A 21 -7.32 -3.94 -7.07
CA LEU A 21 -7.23 -2.51 -7.35
C LEU A 21 -7.54 -2.23 -8.83
N SER A 22 -6.86 -2.91 -9.75
CA SER A 22 -7.09 -2.79 -11.19
C SER A 22 -8.53 -3.10 -11.58
N ALA A 23 -9.14 -4.12 -10.98
CA ALA A 23 -10.54 -4.46 -11.22
C ALA A 23 -11.52 -3.37 -10.74
N SER A 24 -11.21 -2.66 -9.65
CA SER A 24 -12.06 -1.62 -9.08
C SER A 24 -12.22 -0.38 -9.98
N VAL A 25 -11.25 -0.14 -10.85
CA VAL A 25 -11.22 1.00 -11.77
C VAL A 25 -11.43 0.62 -13.24
N ARG A 26 -11.57 -0.66 -13.59
CA ARG A 26 -11.61 -1.17 -14.98
C ARG A 26 -12.71 -0.60 -15.90
N LYS A 27 -13.72 0.07 -15.35
CA LYS A 27 -14.83 0.71 -16.10
C LYS A 27 -14.80 2.24 -16.00
N LYS A 28 -13.73 2.80 -15.44
CA LYS A 28 -13.53 4.24 -15.28
C LYS A 28 -12.40 4.66 -16.19
N THR A 29 -12.57 5.77 -16.90
CA THR A 29 -11.47 6.46 -17.55
C THR A 29 -10.81 7.32 -16.49
N LEU A 30 -9.59 6.98 -16.11
CA LEU A 30 -8.82 7.81 -15.18
C LEU A 30 -8.08 8.89 -15.97
N THR A 31 -8.28 10.13 -15.57
CA THR A 31 -7.49 11.24 -16.10
C THR A 31 -6.13 11.29 -15.39
N GLN A 32 -5.18 11.99 -16.00
CA GLN A 32 -3.88 12.24 -15.37
C GLN A 32 -4.04 12.91 -13.99
N SER A 33 -4.99 13.84 -13.86
CA SER A 33 -5.28 14.52 -12.59
C SER A 33 -5.86 13.59 -11.52
N ASP A 34 -6.61 12.55 -11.90
CA ASP A 34 -7.10 11.55 -10.94
C ASP A 34 -5.95 10.72 -10.36
N ILE A 35 -4.97 10.39 -11.21
CA ILE A 35 -3.76 9.66 -10.81
C ILE A 35 -2.92 10.52 -9.87
N GLU A 36 -2.66 11.77 -10.25
CA GLU A 36 -1.88 12.71 -9.43
C GLU A 36 -2.50 12.94 -8.06
N ARG A 37 -3.84 13.09 -8.00
CA ARG A 37 -4.55 13.23 -6.72
C ARG A 37 -4.41 11.98 -5.86
N ALA A 38 -4.61 10.79 -6.44
CA ALA A 38 -4.48 9.54 -5.71
C ALA A 38 -3.05 9.32 -5.17
N CYS A 39 -2.02 9.69 -5.94
CA CYS A 39 -0.63 9.68 -5.49
C CYS A 39 -0.42 10.65 -4.32
N SER A 40 -0.89 11.90 -4.46
CA SER A 40 -0.79 12.89 -3.38
C SER A 40 -1.48 12.42 -2.10
N ASP A 41 -2.68 11.84 -2.19
CA ASP A 41 -3.42 11.32 -1.04
C ASP A 41 -2.68 10.16 -0.37
N ALA A 42 -2.05 9.29 -1.16
CA ALA A 42 -1.25 8.17 -0.66
C ALA A 42 0.01 8.66 0.07
N ASP A 43 0.75 9.61 -0.52
CA ASP A 43 1.93 10.21 0.09
C ASP A 43 1.59 10.90 1.42
N ASP A 44 0.47 11.63 1.45
CA ASP A 44 -0.06 12.26 2.65
C ASP A 44 -0.38 11.23 3.75
N ALA A 45 -1.01 10.12 3.39
CA ALA A 45 -1.31 9.04 4.31
C ALA A 45 -0.04 8.40 4.87
N VAL A 46 0.93 8.08 4.01
CA VAL A 46 2.25 7.54 4.41
C VAL A 46 2.97 8.51 5.34
N TYR A 47 3.02 9.80 4.97
CA TYR A 47 3.64 10.83 5.80
C TYR A 47 3.04 10.89 7.21
N ARG A 48 1.70 10.86 7.30
CA ARG A 48 0.99 10.87 8.58
C ARG A 48 1.25 9.62 9.41
N MET A 49 1.34 8.45 8.78
CA MET A 49 1.70 7.20 9.45
C MET A 49 3.12 7.27 10.03
N MET A 50 4.09 7.69 9.21
CA MET A 50 5.48 7.83 9.66
C MET A 50 5.65 8.85 10.79
N ARG A 51 4.89 9.96 10.77
CA ARG A 51 4.88 10.94 11.87
C ARG A 51 4.32 10.37 13.17
N LYS A 52 3.24 9.59 13.09
CA LYS A 52 2.65 8.92 14.27
C LYS A 52 3.66 7.94 14.88
N ASP A 53 4.31 7.13 14.05
CA ASP A 53 5.31 6.16 14.51
C ASP A 53 6.48 6.84 15.23
N GLN A 54 6.96 7.99 14.71
CA GLN A 54 8.00 8.77 15.39
C GLN A 54 7.55 9.32 16.75
N HIS A 55 6.30 9.79 16.85
CA HIS A 55 5.76 10.31 18.10
C HIS A 55 5.57 9.21 19.15
N ASP A 56 5.12 8.02 18.73
CA ASP A 56 4.93 6.87 19.62
C ASP A 56 6.27 6.25 20.07
N GLN A 57 7.29 6.24 19.19
CA GLN A 57 8.65 5.86 19.59
C GLN A 57 9.25 6.82 20.62
N ARG A 58 9.08 8.14 20.45
CA ARG A 58 9.55 9.15 21.41
C ARG A 58 8.91 8.99 22.78
N LYS A 59 7.60 8.74 22.84
CA LYS A 59 6.89 8.46 24.11
C LYS A 59 7.42 7.22 24.82
N ARG A 60 7.67 6.13 24.08
CA ARG A 60 8.25 4.90 24.64
C ARG A 60 9.66 5.10 25.18
N SER A 61 10.48 5.93 24.53
CA SER A 61 11.82 6.26 25.01
C SER A 61 11.81 7.13 26.27
N ALA A 62 10.84 8.05 26.40
CA ALA A 62 10.72 8.92 27.57
C ALA A 62 10.28 8.13 28.83
N ASN A 63 9.44 7.10 28.67
CA ASN A 63 8.94 6.29 29.77
C ASN A 63 9.92 5.19 30.26
N ARG A 64 11.09 5.08 29.63
CA ARG A 64 12.17 4.12 29.99
C ARG A 64 13.36 4.80 30.70
N ARG A 65 13.31 6.12 30.88
CA ARG A 65 14.34 6.88 31.60
C ARG A 65 13.90 7.19 33.01
#